data_AF-A0A0G0S9S7-F1
#
_entry.id   AF-A0A0G0S9S7-F1
#
_cell.length_a   1.000
_cell.length_b   1.000
_cell.length_c   1.000
_cell.angle_alpha   90.00
_cell.angle_beta   90.00
_cell.angle_gamma   90.00
#
_symmetry.space_group_name_H-M   'P 1'
#
loop_
_entity.id
_entity.type
_entity.pdbx_description
1 polymer ?
#
loop_
_entity_poly.entity_id
_entity_poly.type
_entity_poly.pdbx_seq_one_letter_code
_entity_poly.pdbx_strand_id
1 'polypeptide(L)'
;MERDHYLAIIGILIIIAIAAFGGVKNPHRGLFYPGDPIKQPQKSQIEEKIKEVERQIKNLETEKNKSVFSEKVSIGYVNRSTDPSQEYITIQMKGQVPEQIYLTGWTVKSTSSGASVTIPKATYLFFTGMLNSEEGIYLENGDTMYLVTGISPNGASFKLNKCSGYLGQFQKFVPYINSNCPLPRNEDLSSIPNRVINDACFDYIDSFPSCRIETNTLPANWSHECTTFISTKINYGSCIN
;
A
#
# COMPACT_ATOMS: atom_id res chain seq x y z
N MET A 1 -59.12 61.50 26.32
CA MET A 1 -60.24 61.13 25.44
C MET A 1 -59.83 59.77 24.90
N GLU A 2 -60.17 58.63 25.49
CA GLU A 2 -61.48 58.05 25.85
C GLU A 2 -61.21 56.88 26.85
N ARG A 3 -61.63 56.94 28.13
CA ARG A 3 -62.77 56.24 28.77
C ARG A 3 -62.98 54.78 28.33
N ASP A 4 -62.69 53.79 29.17
CA ASP A 4 -63.46 53.24 30.33
C ASP A 4 -64.42 52.11 29.91
N HIS A 5 -64.56 51.12 30.82
CA HIS A 5 -65.56 50.01 30.96
C HIS A 5 -64.89 48.61 31.02
N TYR A 6 -65.11 47.68 31.97
CA TYR A 6 -66.09 47.35 33.02
C TYR A 6 -65.34 46.57 34.15
N LEU A 7 -65.45 46.93 35.44
CA LEU A 7 -66.40 46.39 36.45
C LEU A 7 -66.45 44.85 36.60
N ALA A 8 -65.95 44.34 37.74
CA ALA A 8 -66.66 43.35 38.58
C ALA A 8 -66.05 43.29 40.00
N ILE A 9 -66.93 43.43 40.98
CA ILE A 9 -66.73 43.51 42.44
C ILE A 9 -66.92 42.10 43.05
N ILE A 10 -66.50 41.92 44.32
CA ILE A 10 -66.89 40.92 45.37
C ILE A 10 -65.61 40.22 45.89
N GLY A 11 -65.27 40.14 47.17
CA GLY A 11 -65.92 40.46 48.44
C GLY A 11 -65.10 39.79 49.56
N ILE A 12 -64.89 40.55 50.63
CA ILE A 12 -64.17 40.31 51.92
C ILE A 12 -64.33 38.91 52.53
N LEU A 13 -63.29 38.39 53.21
CA LEU A 13 -63.43 37.78 54.55
C LEU A 13 -62.13 37.90 55.40
N ILE A 14 -62.32 38.47 56.59
CA ILE A 14 -61.38 38.66 57.70
C ILE A 14 -61.38 37.40 58.58
N ILE A 15 -60.22 36.94 59.05
CA ILE A 15 -60.11 36.26 60.35
C ILE A 15 -58.93 36.88 61.12
N ILE A 16 -59.27 37.50 62.25
CA ILE A 16 -58.35 37.86 63.34
C ILE A 16 -58.50 36.76 64.41
N ALA A 17 -57.38 36.22 64.91
CA ALA A 17 -57.33 35.58 66.22
C ALA A 17 -55.95 35.82 66.86
N ILE A 18 -56.01 36.04 68.18
CA ILE A 18 -55.07 36.76 69.03
C ILE A 18 -54.02 35.83 69.69
N ALA A 19 -52.82 36.38 69.85
CA ALA A 19 -51.74 36.14 70.82
C ALA A 19 -51.63 34.82 71.62
N ALA A 20 -50.40 34.29 71.65
CA ALA A 20 -49.76 33.87 72.89
C ALA A 20 -48.24 34.08 72.80
N PHE A 21 -47.72 34.93 73.68
CA PHE A 21 -46.30 35.10 73.93
C PHE A 21 -45.69 33.80 74.46
N GLY A 22 -44.51 33.44 73.93
CA GLY A 22 -43.69 32.34 74.44
C GLY A 22 -42.34 32.37 73.75
N GLY A 23 -41.42 33.19 74.25
CA GLY A 23 -40.10 33.38 73.67
C GLY A 23 -39.27 32.09 73.67
N VAL A 24 -38.61 31.80 72.55
CA VAL A 24 -37.50 30.85 72.48
C VAL A 24 -36.40 31.41 71.56
N LYS A 25 -35.20 31.39 72.13
CA LYS A 25 -33.87 31.77 71.63
C LYS A 25 -33.68 31.79 70.11
N ASN A 26 -33.03 32.86 69.65
CA ASN A 26 -32.48 33.04 68.32
C ASN A 26 -31.21 32.17 68.14
N PRO A 27 -31.12 31.33 67.08
CA PRO A 27 -29.84 31.04 66.45
C PRO A 27 -29.89 31.48 64.99
N HIS A 28 -28.95 32.33 64.59
CA HIS A 28 -28.71 32.66 63.20
C HIS A 28 -28.44 31.38 62.39
N ARG A 29 -29.38 31.01 61.51
CA ARG A 29 -29.14 30.16 60.35
C ARG A 29 -29.68 30.89 59.13
N GLY A 30 -28.76 31.42 58.32
CA GLY A 30 -29.07 31.92 56.99
C GLY A 30 -29.68 30.78 56.16
N LEU A 31 -30.87 31.03 55.63
CA LEU A 31 -31.56 30.12 54.74
C LEU A 31 -30.90 30.21 53.37
N PHE A 32 -30.15 29.18 53.01
CA PHE A 32 -29.74 28.93 51.62
C PHE A 32 -31.00 28.69 50.79
N TYR A 33 -31.30 29.57 49.86
CA TYR A 33 -32.22 29.27 48.76
C TYR A 33 -31.45 28.43 47.73
N PRO A 34 -31.88 27.19 47.42
CA PRO A 34 -31.34 26.50 46.26
C PRO A 34 -31.80 27.28 45.03
N GLY A 35 -30.86 27.92 44.34
CA GLY A 35 -31.11 28.46 43.01
C GLY A 35 -31.44 27.33 42.06
N ASP A 36 -32.49 27.49 41.27
CA ASP A 36 -32.81 26.59 40.16
C ASP A 36 -31.57 26.37 39.29
N PRO A 37 -31.24 25.12 38.91
CA PRO A 37 -30.16 24.88 37.96
C PRO A 37 -30.51 25.55 36.64
N ILE A 38 -29.74 26.57 36.27
CA ILE A 38 -29.81 27.19 34.94
C ILE A 38 -29.58 26.07 33.91
N LYS A 39 -30.64 25.79 33.15
CA LYS A 39 -30.66 24.84 32.03
C LYS A 39 -29.42 25.04 31.14
N GLN A 40 -28.59 24.01 31.02
CA GLN A 40 -27.46 23.89 30.07
C GLN A 40 -27.78 23.19 28.70
N PRO A 41 -28.95 23.30 28.05
CA PRO A 41 -29.17 22.62 26.78
C PRO A 41 -28.55 23.37 25.58
N GLN A 42 -28.33 24.69 25.67
CA GLN A 42 -27.87 25.48 24.52
C GLN A 42 -26.34 25.42 24.32
N LYS A 43 -25.57 25.28 25.40
CA LYS A 43 -24.10 25.22 25.35
C LYS A 43 -23.60 23.93 24.69
N SER A 44 -24.19 22.78 25.04
CA SER A 44 -23.81 21.48 24.47
C SER A 44 -24.11 21.38 22.97
N GLN A 45 -25.23 21.94 22.52
CA GLN A 45 -25.59 21.97 21.10
C GLN A 45 -24.68 22.88 20.27
N ILE A 46 -24.18 23.97 20.84
CA ILE A 46 -23.22 24.86 20.17
C ILE A 46 -21.84 24.17 20.08
N GLU A 47 -21.41 23.49 21.15
CA GLU A 47 -20.14 22.73 21.15
C GLU A 47 -20.15 21.57 20.14
N GLU A 48 -21.26 20.86 20.00
CA GLU A 48 -21.44 19.81 18.99
C GLU A 48 -21.36 20.37 17.56
N LYS A 49 -22.02 21.52 17.31
CA LYS A 49 -21.96 22.21 16.01
C LYS A 49 -20.55 22.71 15.68
N ILE A 50 -19.80 23.22 16.66
CA ILE A 50 -18.42 23.66 16.46
C ILE A 50 -17.54 22.46 16.06
N LYS A 51 -17.65 21.34 16.77
CA LYS A 51 -16.91 20.11 16.43
C LYS A 51 -17.22 19.60 15.02
N GLU A 52 -18.50 19.67 14.62
CA GLU A 52 -18.91 19.28 13.27
C GLU A 52 -18.32 20.21 12.19
N VAL A 53 -18.32 21.52 12.42
CA VAL A 53 -17.70 22.49 11.51
C VAL A 53 -16.18 22.29 11.43
N GLU A 54 -15.50 22.05 12.56
CA GLU A 54 -14.07 21.73 12.59
C GLU A 54 -13.75 20.47 11.78
N ARG A 55 -14.58 19.42 11.91
CA ARG A 55 -14.46 18.19 11.12
C ARG A 55 -14.63 18.47 9.62
N GLN A 56 -15.59 19.30 9.24
CA GLN A 56 -15.83 19.67 7.84
C GLN A 56 -14.66 20.46 7.25
N ILE A 57 -14.12 21.44 7.98
CA ILE A 57 -12.94 22.20 7.56
C ILE A 57 -11.75 21.26 7.34
N LYS A 58 -11.48 20.36 8.31
CA LYS A 58 -10.40 19.38 8.20
C LYS A 58 -10.55 18.46 6.98
N ASN A 59 -11.77 18.04 6.67
CA ASN A 59 -12.04 17.22 5.48
C ASN A 59 -11.79 17.99 4.18
N LEU A 60 -12.23 19.24 4.10
CA LEU A 60 -12.00 20.10 2.94
C LEU A 60 -10.52 20.39 2.72
N GLU A 61 -9.77 20.64 3.80
CA GLU A 61 -8.30 20.79 3.75
C GLU A 61 -7.61 19.51 3.28
N THR A 62 -8.10 18.34 3.74
CA THR A 62 -7.57 17.04 3.32
C THR A 62 -7.81 16.80 1.84
N GLU A 63 -9.02 17.04 1.35
CA GLU A 63 -9.36 16.91 -0.08
C GLU A 63 -8.59 17.90 -0.95
N LYS A 64 -8.39 19.14 -0.49
CA LYS A 64 -7.59 20.14 -1.20
C LYS A 64 -6.12 19.74 -1.33
N ASN A 65 -5.55 19.14 -0.28
CA ASN A 65 -4.15 18.72 -0.26
C ASN A 65 -3.93 17.29 -0.80
N LYS A 66 -5.00 16.64 -1.26
CA LYS A 66 -4.95 15.26 -1.74
C LYS A 66 -4.21 15.19 -3.07
N SER A 67 -3.17 14.35 -3.10
CA SER A 67 -2.41 14.12 -4.33
C SER A 67 -3.29 13.53 -5.43
N VAL A 68 -3.06 13.94 -6.67
CA VAL A 68 -3.68 13.34 -7.87
C VAL A 68 -3.40 11.84 -8.01
N PHE A 69 -2.36 11.34 -7.33
CA PHE A 69 -1.98 9.93 -7.31
C PHE A 69 -2.54 9.14 -6.12
N SER A 70 -3.17 9.80 -5.14
CA SER A 70 -3.64 9.18 -3.89
C SER A 70 -4.64 8.03 -4.10
N GLU A 71 -5.43 8.09 -5.18
CA GLU A 71 -6.38 7.06 -5.57
C GLU A 71 -5.87 6.16 -6.69
N LYS A 72 -4.63 6.39 -7.18
CA LYS A 72 -4.03 5.68 -8.31
C LYS A 72 -2.84 4.81 -7.92
N VAL A 73 -2.08 5.19 -6.91
CA VAL A 73 -0.87 4.47 -6.45
C VAL A 73 -0.95 4.27 -4.95
N SER A 74 -0.60 3.08 -4.50
CA SER A 74 -0.62 2.72 -3.08
C SER A 74 0.59 1.90 -2.67
N ILE A 75 0.96 1.98 -1.40
CA ILE A 75 1.82 0.98 -0.76
C ILE A 75 0.93 -0.22 -0.46
N GLY A 76 1.17 -1.35 -1.12
CA GLY A 76 0.32 -2.54 -1.02
C GLY A 76 0.67 -3.44 0.16
N TYR A 77 1.95 -3.76 0.31
CA TYR A 77 2.48 -4.67 1.33
C TYR A 77 3.80 -4.16 1.89
N VAL A 78 4.08 -4.50 3.14
CA VAL A 78 5.31 -4.15 3.85
C VAL A 78 5.83 -5.40 4.53
N ASN A 79 6.98 -5.89 4.05
CA ASN A 79 7.73 -6.95 4.71
C ASN A 79 8.81 -6.34 5.60
N ARG A 80 8.69 -6.51 6.91
CA ARG A 80 9.66 -5.99 7.88
C ARG A 80 10.65 -7.08 8.25
N SER A 81 11.94 -6.75 8.27
CA SER A 81 12.99 -7.66 8.69
C SER A 81 14.17 -6.88 9.27
N THR A 82 14.92 -7.50 10.17
CA THR A 82 16.21 -6.97 10.62
C THR A 82 17.32 -7.19 9.59
N ASP A 83 17.11 -8.12 8.65
CA ASP A 83 17.99 -8.32 7.49
C ASP A 83 17.48 -7.45 6.32
N PRO A 84 18.26 -6.44 5.87
CA PRO A 84 17.87 -5.56 4.77
C PRO A 84 17.56 -6.30 3.47
N SER A 85 18.17 -7.46 3.21
CA SER A 85 17.92 -8.26 2.00
C SER A 85 16.53 -8.91 2.01
N GLN A 86 15.88 -8.97 3.17
CA GLN A 86 14.55 -9.52 3.37
C GLN A 86 13.50 -8.42 3.56
N GLU A 87 13.89 -7.17 3.80
CA GLU A 87 12.98 -6.05 4.03
C GLU A 87 12.61 -5.38 2.71
N TYR A 88 11.32 -5.21 2.46
CA TYR A 88 10.83 -4.52 1.27
C TYR A 88 9.41 -3.98 1.46
N ILE A 89 9.04 -3.05 0.59
CA ILE A 89 7.65 -2.63 0.40
C ILE A 89 7.22 -2.89 -1.04
N THR A 90 5.92 -3.03 -1.26
CA THR A 90 5.34 -3.04 -2.61
C THR A 90 4.62 -1.73 -2.89
N ILE A 91 4.82 -1.22 -4.09
CA ILE A 91 4.10 -0.08 -4.64
C ILE A 91 3.36 -0.57 -5.88
N GLN A 92 2.05 -0.33 -5.92
CA GLN A 92 1.17 -0.90 -6.94
C GLN A 92 0.09 0.11 -7.35
N MET A 93 -0.46 -0.09 -8.54
CA MET A 93 -1.61 0.67 -9.02
C MET A 93 -2.88 0.31 -8.25
N LYS A 94 -3.67 1.32 -7.91
CA LYS A 94 -5.01 1.17 -7.33
C LYS A 94 -6.02 1.26 -8.48
N GLY A 95 -6.60 0.12 -8.85
CA GLY A 95 -7.60 0.02 -9.92
C GLY A 95 -7.00 0.04 -11.32
N GLN A 96 -7.85 0.23 -12.33
CA GLN A 96 -7.47 0.32 -13.74
C GLN A 96 -7.37 1.78 -14.15
N VAL A 97 -6.14 2.26 -14.33
CA VAL A 97 -5.81 3.60 -14.79
C VAL A 97 -5.25 3.49 -16.21
N PRO A 98 -5.79 4.17 -17.23
CA PRO A 98 -5.39 3.96 -18.62
C PRO A 98 -3.97 4.44 -18.95
N GLU A 99 -3.38 5.27 -18.09
CA GLU A 99 -2.05 5.85 -18.23
C GLU A 99 -1.01 5.17 -17.34
N GLN A 100 0.24 5.12 -17.82
CA GLN A 100 1.39 4.74 -17.01
C GLN A 100 1.80 5.89 -16.07
N ILE A 101 2.26 5.55 -14.86
CA ILE A 101 2.69 6.54 -13.87
C ILE A 101 4.20 6.46 -13.67
N TYR A 102 4.89 7.58 -13.90
CA TYR A 102 6.32 7.71 -13.67
C TYR A 102 6.63 7.84 -12.17
N LEU A 103 7.44 6.92 -11.63
CA LEU A 103 7.76 6.83 -10.20
C LEU A 103 9.19 7.26 -9.86
N THR A 104 10.13 7.26 -10.80
CA THR A 104 11.52 7.63 -10.50
C THR A 104 11.59 9.05 -9.94
N GLY A 105 12.36 9.23 -8.87
CA GLY A 105 12.48 10.50 -8.15
C GLY A 105 11.40 10.73 -7.08
N TRP A 106 10.37 9.89 -7.00
CA TRP A 106 9.42 9.95 -5.88
C TRP A 106 10.12 9.58 -4.58
N THR A 107 9.68 10.19 -3.47
CA THR A 107 10.22 9.91 -2.14
C THR A 107 9.25 9.04 -1.35
N VAL A 108 9.75 7.91 -0.86
CA VAL A 108 9.08 7.09 0.15
C VAL A 108 9.57 7.57 1.50
N LYS A 109 8.66 8.00 2.38
CA LYS A 109 8.99 8.52 3.70
C LYS A 109 8.23 7.77 4.79
N SER A 110 8.97 7.30 5.79
CA SER A 110 8.43 6.79 7.04
C SER A 110 7.96 7.96 7.91
N THR A 111 6.69 7.93 8.31
CA THR A 111 6.13 8.93 9.23
C THR A 111 6.57 8.72 10.67
N SER A 112 6.94 7.49 11.05
CA SER A 112 7.34 7.15 12.42
C SER A 112 8.80 7.47 12.71
N SER A 113 9.71 7.13 11.80
CA SER A 113 11.16 7.35 11.96
C SER A 113 11.66 8.59 11.24
N GLY A 114 10.87 9.17 10.34
CA GLY A 114 11.28 10.26 9.47
C GLY A 114 12.22 9.84 8.33
N ALA A 115 12.67 8.58 8.31
CA ALA A 115 13.53 8.04 7.28
C ALA A 115 12.89 8.18 5.90
N SER A 116 13.68 8.51 4.89
CA SER A 116 13.20 8.69 3.53
C SER A 116 14.18 8.16 2.51
N VAL A 117 13.66 7.62 1.42
CA VAL A 117 14.43 7.15 0.27
C VAL A 117 13.79 7.66 -1.01
N THR A 118 14.62 8.01 -1.98
CA THR A 118 14.17 8.39 -3.32
C THR A 118 14.22 7.16 -4.22
N ILE A 119 13.14 6.92 -4.97
CA ILE A 119 13.08 5.81 -5.93
C ILE A 119 14.09 6.09 -7.06
N PRO A 120 15.11 5.22 -7.25
CA PRO A 120 16.14 5.44 -8.26
C PRO A 120 15.62 5.10 -9.67
N LYS A 121 16.52 5.15 -10.64
CA LYS A 121 16.31 4.50 -11.94
C LYS A 121 16.54 2.99 -11.81
N ALA A 122 16.12 2.23 -12.82
CA ALA A 122 16.34 0.79 -12.91
C ALA A 122 16.54 0.37 -14.37
N THR A 123 17.01 -0.85 -14.62
CA THR A 123 17.09 -1.38 -15.98
C THR A 123 15.77 -1.99 -16.43
N TYR A 124 15.35 -1.71 -17.65
CA TYR A 124 14.20 -2.39 -18.26
C TYR A 124 14.47 -3.87 -18.46
N LEU A 125 15.63 -4.18 -19.05
CA LEU A 125 16.06 -5.52 -19.39
C LEU A 125 17.44 -5.74 -18.77
N PHE A 126 17.54 -6.79 -17.98
CA PHE A 126 18.80 -7.15 -17.33
C PHE A 126 19.70 -7.90 -18.32
N PHE A 127 21.00 -7.70 -18.22
CA PHE A 127 22.04 -8.43 -18.94
C PHE A 127 23.13 -8.86 -17.97
N THR A 128 23.50 -10.15 -18.00
CA THR A 128 24.54 -10.72 -17.16
C THR A 128 25.93 -10.40 -17.70
N GLY A 129 26.87 -10.02 -16.81
CA GLY A 129 28.28 -9.82 -17.16
C GLY A 129 28.58 -8.53 -17.95
N MET A 130 27.59 -7.65 -18.10
CA MET A 130 27.72 -6.36 -18.77
C MET A 130 27.09 -5.25 -17.92
N LEU A 131 27.48 -4.00 -18.20
CA LEU A 131 26.85 -2.84 -17.58
C LEU A 131 25.42 -2.67 -18.13
N ASN A 132 24.45 -2.59 -17.22
CA ASN A 132 23.04 -2.40 -17.58
C ASN A 132 22.72 -0.90 -17.71
N SER A 133 21.97 -0.53 -18.74
CA SER A 133 21.48 0.84 -18.91
C SER A 133 20.32 1.11 -17.95
N GLU A 134 20.36 2.25 -17.26
CA GLU A 134 19.29 2.64 -16.35
C GLU A 134 18.32 3.64 -16.98
N GLU A 135 17.03 3.41 -16.79
CA GLU A 135 15.95 4.26 -17.25
C GLU A 135 14.92 4.53 -16.15
N GLY A 136 13.94 5.38 -16.48
CA GLY A 136 12.87 5.74 -15.57
C GLY A 136 11.92 4.59 -15.30
N ILE A 137 11.48 4.47 -14.05
CA ILE A 137 10.51 3.46 -13.63
C ILE A 137 9.09 4.00 -13.88
N TYR A 138 8.33 3.25 -14.65
CA TYR A 138 6.90 3.46 -14.88
C TYR A 138 6.11 2.31 -14.29
N LEU A 139 4.94 2.63 -13.73
CA LEU A 139 4.00 1.66 -13.22
C LEU A 139 2.76 1.63 -14.12
N GLU A 140 2.44 0.45 -14.64
CA GLU A 140 1.24 0.19 -15.44
C GLU A 140 0.18 -0.59 -14.64
N ASN A 141 -1.01 -0.78 -15.20
CA ASN A 141 -2.04 -1.59 -14.56
C ASN A 141 -1.58 -3.04 -14.39
N GLY A 142 -1.66 -3.54 -13.16
CA GLY A 142 -1.21 -4.88 -12.81
C GLY A 142 0.27 -4.98 -12.45
N ASP A 143 1.06 -3.93 -12.71
CA ASP A 143 2.44 -3.89 -12.27
C ASP A 143 2.52 -3.74 -10.74
N THR A 144 3.55 -4.38 -10.18
CA THR A 144 3.94 -4.23 -8.78
C THR A 144 5.43 -3.95 -8.73
N MET A 145 5.79 -2.81 -8.18
CA MET A 145 7.19 -2.47 -7.89
C MET A 145 7.55 -2.97 -6.49
N TYR A 146 8.67 -3.67 -6.39
CA TYR A 146 9.26 -4.07 -5.12
C TYR A 146 10.44 -3.16 -4.81
N LEU A 147 10.34 -2.40 -3.73
CA LEU A 147 11.42 -1.56 -3.23
C LEU A 147 12.06 -2.26 -2.04
N VAL A 148 13.22 -2.86 -2.27
CA VAL A 148 13.98 -3.65 -1.29
C VAL A 148 15.04 -2.77 -0.63
N THR A 149 15.22 -2.90 0.69
CA THR A 149 16.21 -2.11 1.44
C THR A 149 17.64 -2.54 1.11
N GLY A 150 17.86 -3.85 0.95
CA GLY A 150 19.16 -4.44 0.63
C GLY A 150 19.55 -4.34 -0.85
N ILE A 151 20.79 -4.77 -1.13
CA ILE A 151 21.33 -4.83 -2.50
C ILE A 151 20.69 -6.01 -3.23
N SER A 152 20.27 -5.78 -4.48
CA SER A 152 19.80 -6.84 -5.37
C SER A 152 20.88 -7.93 -5.53
N PRO A 153 20.54 -9.23 -5.45
CA PRO A 153 21.52 -10.32 -5.59
C PRO A 153 22.36 -10.26 -6.88
N ASN A 154 21.81 -9.67 -7.94
CA ASN A 154 22.50 -9.48 -9.23
C ASN A 154 23.16 -8.11 -9.40
N GLY A 155 23.16 -7.28 -8.36
CA GLY A 155 23.78 -5.96 -8.35
C GLY A 155 23.02 -4.87 -9.13
N ALA A 156 21.84 -5.16 -9.68
CA ALA A 156 21.01 -4.19 -10.40
C ALA A 156 19.53 -4.32 -10.02
N SER A 157 18.81 -3.21 -10.09
CA SER A 157 17.34 -3.17 -10.05
C SER A 157 16.79 -3.33 -11.48
N PHE A 158 15.79 -4.18 -11.69
CA PHE A 158 15.30 -4.50 -13.02
C PHE A 158 13.79 -4.81 -13.09
N LYS A 159 13.18 -4.64 -14.26
CA LYS A 159 11.81 -5.14 -14.54
C LYS A 159 11.85 -6.64 -14.77
N LEU A 160 10.96 -7.38 -14.09
CA LEU A 160 10.82 -8.82 -14.30
C LEU A 160 10.20 -9.11 -15.67
N ASN A 161 10.66 -10.18 -16.31
CA ASN A 161 10.12 -10.69 -17.56
C ASN A 161 9.98 -12.22 -17.50
N LYS A 162 9.44 -12.83 -18.56
CA LYS A 162 9.23 -14.28 -18.65
C LYS A 162 10.51 -15.11 -18.39
N CYS A 163 11.69 -14.57 -18.68
CA CYS A 163 12.97 -15.25 -18.54
C CYS A 163 13.62 -15.03 -17.17
N SER A 164 13.14 -14.09 -16.35
CA SER A 164 13.81 -13.68 -15.10
C SER A 164 14.02 -14.83 -14.11
N GLY A 165 13.24 -15.90 -14.19
CA GLY A 165 13.42 -17.05 -13.30
C GLY A 165 14.79 -17.74 -13.45
N TYR A 166 15.44 -17.68 -14.63
CA TYR A 166 16.81 -18.19 -14.81
C TYR A 166 17.82 -17.52 -13.87
N LEU A 167 17.58 -16.24 -13.52
CA LEU A 167 18.44 -15.48 -12.62
C LEU A 167 18.45 -16.08 -11.20
N GLY A 168 17.38 -16.78 -10.81
CA GLY A 168 17.22 -17.38 -9.49
C GLY A 168 17.93 -18.72 -9.29
N GLN A 169 18.59 -19.29 -10.31
CA GLN A 169 19.25 -20.60 -10.16
C GLN A 169 20.46 -20.54 -9.22
N PHE A 170 21.26 -19.47 -9.31
CA PHE A 170 22.51 -19.31 -8.54
C PHE A 170 22.41 -18.23 -7.47
N GLN A 171 21.28 -17.54 -7.38
CA GLN A 171 21.07 -16.41 -6.48
C GLN A 171 19.70 -16.51 -5.83
N LYS A 172 19.62 -16.11 -4.56
CA LYS A 172 18.36 -16.10 -3.81
C LYS A 172 17.76 -14.70 -3.82
N PHE A 173 16.60 -14.55 -4.44
CA PHE A 173 15.84 -13.30 -4.44
C PHE A 173 14.80 -13.29 -3.33
N VAL A 174 14.68 -12.13 -2.66
CA VAL A 174 13.57 -11.83 -1.77
C VAL A 174 13.02 -10.45 -2.15
N PRO A 175 11.75 -10.36 -2.58
CA PRO A 175 10.80 -11.47 -2.83
C PRO A 175 11.31 -12.46 -3.88
N TYR A 176 10.76 -13.67 -3.89
CA TYR A 176 11.16 -14.69 -4.85
C TYR A 176 10.77 -14.27 -6.28
N ILE A 177 11.63 -14.56 -7.26
CA ILE A 177 11.31 -14.42 -8.68
C ILE A 177 10.57 -15.67 -9.13
N ASN A 178 9.48 -15.48 -9.87
CA ASN A 178 8.69 -16.59 -10.39
C ASN A 178 9.50 -17.43 -11.40
N SER A 179 9.35 -18.76 -11.33
CA SER A 179 10.05 -19.74 -12.18
C SER A 179 9.23 -20.17 -13.41
N ASN A 180 8.50 -19.22 -14.01
CA ASN A 180 7.60 -19.44 -15.15
C ASN A 180 8.24 -19.09 -16.51
N CYS A 181 9.47 -19.55 -16.74
CA CYS A 181 10.12 -19.39 -18.04
C CYS A 181 9.45 -20.25 -19.09
N PRO A 182 9.53 -19.85 -20.37
CA PRO A 182 9.13 -20.75 -21.45
C PRO A 182 9.87 -22.09 -21.31
N LEU A 183 9.14 -23.16 -21.58
CA LEU A 183 9.73 -24.50 -21.56
C LEU A 183 10.68 -24.65 -22.73
N PRO A 184 11.82 -25.33 -22.56
CA PRO A 184 12.79 -25.52 -23.65
C PRO A 184 12.19 -26.10 -24.93
N ARG A 185 11.24 -27.04 -24.80
CA ARG A 185 10.51 -27.61 -25.96
C ARG A 185 9.64 -26.64 -26.74
N ASN A 186 9.27 -25.51 -26.13
CA ASN A 186 8.45 -24.46 -26.75
C ASN A 186 9.30 -23.31 -27.29
N GLU A 187 10.61 -23.31 -27.02
CA GLU A 187 11.55 -22.37 -27.64
C GLU A 187 11.75 -22.74 -29.12
N ASP A 188 12.28 -21.82 -29.92
CA ASP A 188 12.50 -22.07 -31.35
C ASP A 188 13.48 -23.24 -31.57
N LEU A 189 12.90 -24.41 -31.89
CA LEU A 189 13.64 -25.64 -32.17
C LEU A 189 14.24 -25.66 -33.57
N SER A 190 14.12 -24.58 -34.37
CA SER A 190 14.73 -24.50 -35.71
C SER A 190 16.25 -24.69 -35.70
N SER A 191 16.87 -24.42 -34.54
CA SER A 191 18.31 -24.65 -34.28
C SER A 191 18.66 -26.10 -33.99
N ILE A 192 17.67 -26.95 -33.70
CA ILE A 192 17.85 -28.40 -33.58
C ILE A 192 17.70 -28.98 -34.99
N PRO A 193 18.70 -29.69 -35.53
CA PRO A 193 18.56 -30.31 -36.84
C PRO A 193 17.34 -31.23 -36.88
N ASN A 194 16.42 -30.99 -37.83
CA ASN A 194 15.21 -31.79 -38.10
C ASN A 194 15.48 -33.24 -38.53
N ARG A 195 16.71 -33.73 -38.34
CA ARG A 195 17.18 -35.02 -38.82
C ARG A 195 18.27 -35.48 -37.86
N VAL A 196 17.90 -36.21 -36.81
CA VAL A 196 18.41 -37.55 -36.44
C VAL A 196 17.61 -38.02 -35.21
N ILE A 197 17.11 -39.25 -35.28
CA ILE A 197 16.48 -40.00 -34.19
C ILE A 197 17.45 -40.04 -33.00
N ASN A 198 17.17 -39.24 -31.97
CA ASN A 198 17.66 -39.44 -30.61
C ASN A 198 16.54 -39.05 -29.66
N ASP A 199 15.59 -39.97 -29.48
CA ASP A 199 14.47 -39.82 -28.55
C ASP A 199 14.99 -39.38 -27.17
N ALA A 200 16.13 -39.90 -26.69
CA ALA A 200 16.65 -39.56 -25.37
C ALA A 200 17.09 -38.09 -25.21
N CYS A 201 17.58 -37.43 -26.25
CA CYS A 201 17.89 -35.99 -26.19
C CYS A 201 16.61 -35.16 -26.19
N PHE A 202 15.66 -35.48 -27.07
CA PHE A 202 14.39 -34.78 -27.14
C PHE A 202 13.57 -34.99 -25.85
N ASP A 203 13.51 -36.22 -25.35
CA ASP A 203 12.91 -36.57 -24.05
C ASP A 203 13.54 -35.77 -22.91
N TYR A 204 14.86 -35.59 -22.95
CA TYR A 204 15.55 -34.76 -21.98
C TYR A 204 15.14 -33.29 -22.09
N ILE A 205 15.11 -32.71 -23.30
CA ILE A 205 14.65 -31.32 -23.53
C ILE A 205 13.18 -31.15 -23.10
N ASP A 206 12.33 -32.13 -23.38
CA ASP A 206 10.90 -32.12 -23.07
C ASP A 206 10.61 -32.20 -21.57
N SER A 207 11.43 -32.94 -20.85
CA SER A 207 11.38 -33.09 -19.38
C SER A 207 12.23 -32.06 -18.65
N PHE A 208 13.00 -31.23 -19.36
CA PHE A 208 13.91 -30.28 -18.76
C PHE A 208 13.12 -29.19 -18.00
N PRO A 209 13.46 -28.92 -16.73
CA PRO A 209 12.71 -27.97 -15.90
C PRO A 209 12.79 -26.53 -16.46
N SER A 210 11.71 -25.77 -16.31
CA SER A 210 11.71 -24.34 -16.64
C SER A 210 12.72 -23.56 -15.79
N CYS A 211 13.24 -22.47 -16.35
CA CYS A 211 14.16 -21.56 -15.66
C CYS A 211 15.41 -22.22 -15.06
N ARG A 212 15.96 -23.22 -15.75
CA ARG A 212 17.18 -23.90 -15.35
C ARG A 212 18.18 -23.94 -16.49
N ILE A 213 19.46 -23.82 -16.17
CA ILE A 213 20.55 -24.10 -17.08
C ILE A 213 21.17 -25.42 -16.67
N GLU A 214 21.59 -26.21 -17.66
CA GLU A 214 22.28 -27.46 -17.38
C GLU A 214 23.69 -27.19 -16.87
N THR A 215 24.04 -27.80 -15.75
CA THR A 215 25.36 -27.63 -15.10
C THR A 215 26.17 -28.92 -15.04
N ASN A 216 25.55 -30.07 -15.30
CA ASN A 216 26.21 -31.36 -15.34
C ASN A 216 26.72 -31.66 -16.74
N THR A 217 27.59 -32.66 -16.81
CA THR A 217 28.09 -33.19 -18.07
C THR A 217 26.98 -33.90 -18.84
N LEU A 218 26.74 -33.45 -20.07
CA LEU A 218 25.79 -34.09 -20.99
C LEU A 218 26.33 -35.44 -21.49
N PRO A 219 25.45 -36.41 -21.82
CA PRO A 219 25.87 -37.69 -22.36
C PRO A 219 26.68 -37.56 -23.65
N ALA A 220 27.84 -38.21 -23.69
CA ALA A 220 28.76 -38.15 -24.83
C ALA A 220 28.22 -38.83 -26.10
N ASN A 221 27.19 -39.66 -25.97
CA ASN A 221 26.51 -40.33 -27.07
C ASN A 221 25.39 -39.47 -27.71
N TRP A 222 25.16 -38.24 -27.23
CA TRP A 222 24.25 -37.31 -27.88
C TRP A 222 24.92 -36.57 -29.02
N SER A 223 24.11 -36.10 -29.97
CA SER A 223 24.62 -35.33 -31.11
C SER A 223 25.21 -33.99 -30.65
N HIS A 224 26.18 -33.50 -31.42
CA HIS A 224 26.81 -32.21 -31.13
C HIS A 224 25.77 -31.08 -31.13
N GLU A 225 24.78 -31.17 -32.00
CA GLU A 225 23.74 -30.15 -32.15
C GLU A 225 22.79 -30.16 -30.94
N CYS A 226 22.44 -31.32 -30.41
CA CYS A 226 21.66 -31.45 -29.18
C CYS A 226 22.38 -30.80 -27.99
N THR A 227 23.64 -31.19 -27.77
CA THR A 227 24.44 -30.69 -26.64
C THR A 227 24.71 -29.18 -26.77
N THR A 228 24.91 -28.70 -27.98
CA THR A 228 25.05 -27.26 -28.29
C THR A 228 23.75 -26.51 -28.03
N PHE A 229 22.59 -27.06 -28.42
CA PHE A 229 21.30 -26.45 -28.13
C PHE A 229 21.09 -26.29 -26.62
N ILE A 230 21.27 -27.36 -25.85
CA ILE A 230 21.08 -27.32 -24.39
C ILE A 230 21.99 -26.27 -23.73
N SER A 231 23.27 -26.26 -24.10
CA SER A 231 24.25 -25.35 -23.48
C SER A 231 24.10 -23.88 -23.92
N THR A 232 23.66 -23.62 -25.14
CA THR A 232 23.65 -22.26 -25.70
C THR A 232 22.26 -21.63 -25.78
N LYS A 233 21.18 -22.41 -25.86
CA LYS A 233 19.80 -21.90 -26.03
C LYS A 233 18.98 -21.93 -24.74
N ILE A 234 19.24 -22.86 -23.82
CA ILE A 234 18.50 -22.96 -22.56
C ILE A 234 19.18 -22.12 -21.47
N ASN A 235 19.08 -20.79 -21.60
CA ASN A 235 19.59 -19.85 -20.61
C ASN A 235 18.90 -18.48 -20.70
N TYR A 236 19.17 -17.62 -19.71
CA TYR A 236 18.61 -16.28 -19.64
C TYR A 236 18.90 -15.44 -20.89
N GLY A 237 20.17 -15.40 -21.33
CA GLY A 237 20.59 -14.58 -22.46
C GLY A 237 19.91 -14.96 -23.76
N SER A 238 19.72 -16.26 -24.01
CA SER A 238 19.01 -16.74 -25.20
C SER A 238 17.49 -16.54 -25.11
N CYS A 239 16.91 -16.57 -23.91
CA CYS A 239 15.46 -16.38 -23.74
C CYS A 239 15.00 -14.92 -23.95
N ILE A 240 15.87 -13.94 -23.64
CA ILE A 240 15.56 -12.51 -23.78
C ILE A 240 15.82 -11.93 -25.17
N ASN A 241 16.54 -12.65 -26.03
CA ASN A 241 16.90 -12.24 -27.39
C ASN A 241 15.98 -12.93 -28.41
#